data_AF-A0A418VP85-F1
#
_entry.id   AF-A0A418VP85-F1
#
_cell.length_a   1.000
_cell.length_b   1.000
_cell.length_c   1.000
_cell.angle_alpha   90.00
_cell.angle_beta   90.00
_cell.angle_gamma   90.00
#
_symmetry.space_group_name_H-M   'P 1'
#
loop_
_entity.id
_entity.type
_entity.pdbx_description
1 polymer ?
#
loop_
_entity_poly.entity_id
_entity_poly.type
_entity_poly.pdbx_seq_one_letter_code
_entity_poly.pdbx_strand_id
1 'polypeptide(L)'
;MPERLTEFYSDEGPERIGFIFKDGTIAEVVNVYENPLEGASIAPEDLLEWLPHSSGLWHTHPGKPSNLTVQDMRSFKAFPDHAHYIVGQDGIAKYVVDRGEVIRCA
;
A
#
# COMPACT_ATOMS: atom_id res chain seq x y z
N MET A 1 12.20 -5.70 4.62
CA MET A 1 11.68 -5.77 6.00
C MET A 1 10.32 -5.10 6.04
N PRO A 2 9.25 -5.81 5.68
CA PRO A 2 7.88 -5.29 5.73
C PRO A 2 7.49 -4.86 7.15
N GLU A 3 8.01 -5.52 8.18
CA GLU A 3 7.81 -5.19 9.61
C GLU A 3 8.01 -3.71 9.96
N ARG A 4 8.88 -2.97 9.24
CA ARG A 4 9.06 -1.52 9.47
C ARG A 4 7.86 -0.67 9.05
N LEU A 5 6.92 -1.22 8.29
CA LEU A 5 5.69 -0.52 7.90
C LEU A 5 4.81 -0.16 9.11
N THR A 6 4.93 -0.86 10.24
CA THR A 6 4.20 -0.49 11.46
C THR A 6 4.65 0.86 12.03
N GLU A 7 5.86 1.33 11.70
CA GLU A 7 6.34 2.67 12.07
C GLU A 7 5.50 3.78 11.42
N PHE A 8 4.79 3.46 10.33
CA PHE A 8 3.95 4.40 9.61
C PHE A 8 2.49 4.38 10.09
N TYR A 9 2.10 3.41 10.91
CA TYR A 9 0.71 3.26 11.34
C TYR A 9 0.34 4.24 12.47
N SER A 10 -0.90 4.73 12.41
CA SER A 10 -1.57 5.47 13.46
C SER A 10 -3.05 5.08 13.45
N ASP A 11 -3.69 5.01 14.63
CA ASP A 11 -5.13 4.72 14.73
C ASP A 11 -6.01 5.85 14.19
N GLU A 12 -5.44 7.05 14.08
CA GLU A 12 -6.13 8.25 13.61
C GLU A 12 -5.34 8.94 12.50
N GLY A 13 -6.04 9.80 11.76
CA GLY A 13 -5.48 10.59 10.67
C GLY A 13 -5.73 9.99 9.29
N PRO A 14 -5.13 10.57 8.24
CA PRO A 14 -5.29 10.10 6.88
C PRO A 14 -4.56 8.77 6.65
N GLU A 15 -4.99 8.04 5.63
CA GLU A 15 -4.19 6.94 5.10
C GLU A 15 -2.85 7.47 4.58
N ARG A 16 -1.78 6.77 4.93
CA ARG A 16 -0.41 7.01 4.44
C ARG A 16 -0.11 5.97 3.39
N ILE A 17 0.70 6.32 2.39
CA ILE A 17 0.96 5.46 1.23
C ILE A 17 2.37 5.66 0.70
N GLY A 18 2.91 4.66 0.03
CA GLY A 18 4.13 4.81 -0.73
C GLY A 18 4.68 3.51 -1.30
N PHE A 19 6.00 3.45 -1.39
CA PHE A 19 6.74 2.43 -2.14
C PHE A 19 7.71 1.68 -1.24
N ILE A 20 7.96 0.41 -1.58
CA ILE A 20 9.06 -0.41 -1.05
C ILE A 20 10.00 -0.71 -2.21
N PHE A 21 11.24 -0.24 -2.12
CA PHE A 21 12.26 -0.46 -3.14
C PHE A 21 12.95 -1.83 -3.00
N LYS A 22 13.62 -2.27 -4.07
CA LYS A 22 14.26 -3.59 -4.15
C LYS A 22 15.38 -3.80 -3.12
N ASP A 23 15.99 -2.72 -2.65
CA ASP A 23 16.99 -2.71 -1.58
C ASP A 23 16.37 -2.76 -0.17
N GLY A 24 15.04 -2.73 -0.07
CA GLY A 24 14.28 -2.70 1.18
C GLY A 24 14.03 -1.29 1.73
N THR A 25 14.44 -0.23 1.04
CA THR A 25 14.11 1.16 1.39
C THR A 25 12.60 1.37 1.30
N ILE A 26 12.02 2.03 2.31
CA ILE A 26 10.60 2.39 2.35
C ILE A 26 10.52 3.90 2.16
N ALA A 27 9.74 4.34 1.17
CA ALA A 27 9.43 5.74 0.96
C ALA A 27 7.94 5.98 1.11
N GLU A 28 7.59 7.03 1.82
CA GLU A 28 6.25 7.59 1.88
C GLU A 28 6.13 8.72 0.85
N VAL A 29 4.96 8.81 0.23
CA VAL A 29 4.58 9.92 -0.65
C VAL A 29 3.33 10.61 -0.10
N VAL A 30 3.03 11.78 -0.65
CA VAL A 30 1.81 12.50 -0.28
C VAL A 30 0.60 11.72 -0.80
N ASN A 31 -0.36 11.44 0.08
CA ASN A 31 -1.65 10.91 -0.31
C ASN A 31 -2.45 12.00 -1.03
N VAL A 32 -2.71 11.80 -2.33
CA VAL A 32 -3.46 12.75 -3.18
C VAL A 32 -4.92 12.33 -3.41
N TYR A 33 -5.43 11.36 -2.64
CA TYR A 33 -6.84 10.96 -2.72
C TYR A 33 -7.76 12.12 -2.33
N GLU A 34 -8.94 12.22 -2.96
CA GLU A 34 -9.87 13.35 -2.77
C GLU A 34 -10.27 13.52 -1.28
N ASN A 35 -10.46 12.39 -0.60
CA ASN A 35 -10.68 12.35 0.85
C ASN A 35 -9.65 11.41 1.52
N PRO A 36 -8.49 11.92 1.96
CA PRO A 36 -7.41 11.10 2.52
C PRO A 36 -7.76 10.29 3.77
N LEU A 37 -8.90 10.59 4.43
CA LEU A 37 -9.41 9.81 5.58
C LEU A 37 -10.15 8.53 5.15
N GLU A 38 -10.52 8.42 3.87
CA GLU A 38 -11.34 7.34 3.33
C GLU A 38 -10.62 6.50 2.26
N GLY A 39 -9.40 6.86 1.90
CA GLY A 39 -8.58 6.09 0.97
C GLY A 39 -7.24 6.74 0.66
N ALA A 40 -6.44 6.02 -0.13
CA ALA A 40 -5.13 6.47 -0.57
C ALA A 40 -4.95 6.43 -2.09
N SER A 41 -4.21 7.41 -2.61
CA SER A 41 -3.76 7.46 -4.00
C SER A 41 -2.39 8.12 -4.08
N ILE A 42 -1.59 7.66 -5.05
CA ILE A 42 -0.28 8.21 -5.38
C ILE A 42 -0.43 9.17 -6.55
N ALA A 43 0.34 10.26 -6.55
CA ALA A 43 0.39 11.19 -7.67
C ALA A 43 0.94 10.50 -8.94
N PRO A 44 0.43 10.82 -10.14
CA PRO A 44 0.93 10.24 -11.39
C PRO A 44 2.44 10.42 -11.59
N GLU A 45 2.99 11.55 -11.15
CA GLU A 45 4.41 11.87 -11.27
C GLU A 45 5.27 10.91 -10.42
N ASP A 46 4.88 10.66 -9.17
CA ASP A 46 5.55 9.71 -8.27
C ASP A 46 5.45 8.27 -8.79
N LEU A 47 4.31 7.90 -9.38
CA LEU A 47 4.15 6.59 -10.03
C LEU A 47 5.12 6.42 -11.19
N LEU A 48 5.21 7.41 -12.08
CA LEU A 48 6.13 7.35 -13.22
C LEU A 48 7.59 7.28 -12.78
N GLU A 49 7.95 8.00 -11.72
CA GLU A 49 9.30 8.06 -11.21
C GLU A 49 9.69 6.78 -10.45
N TRP A 50 8.88 6.31 -9.49
CA TRP A 50 9.33 5.33 -8.50
C TRP A 50 8.81 3.91 -8.74
N LEU A 51 7.66 3.75 -9.42
CA LEU A 51 7.07 2.44 -9.66
C LEU A 51 8.04 1.46 -10.36
N PRO A 52 8.82 1.84 -11.40
CA PRO A 52 9.76 0.93 -12.06
C PRO A 52 10.90 0.42 -11.17
N HIS A 53 11.23 1.17 -10.11
CA HIS A 53 12.30 0.85 -9.17
C HIS A 53 11.80 0.14 -7.92
N SER A 54 10.49 0.22 -7.66
CA SER A 54 9.86 -0.43 -6.52
C SER A 54 9.69 -1.95 -6.71
N SER A 55 9.59 -2.64 -5.57
CA SER A 55 9.22 -4.05 -5.44
C SER A 55 7.82 -4.24 -4.85
N GLY A 56 7.24 -3.17 -4.32
CA GLY A 56 5.90 -3.17 -3.77
C GLY A 56 5.38 -1.78 -3.44
N LEU A 57 4.09 -1.71 -3.17
CA LEU A 57 3.34 -0.56 -2.70
C LEU A 57 2.81 -0.86 -1.30
N TRP A 58 2.66 0.16 -0.47
CA TRP A 58 2.09 0.02 0.86
C TRP A 58 1.14 1.16 1.18
N HIS A 59 0.10 0.89 1.98
CA HIS A 59 -0.72 1.92 2.59
C HIS A 59 -1.23 1.53 3.98
N THR A 60 -1.72 2.50 4.75
CA THR A 60 -2.30 2.29 6.08
C THR A 60 -3.81 2.35 6.06
N HIS A 61 -4.45 1.63 6.98
CA HIS A 61 -5.88 1.68 7.29
C HIS A 61 -6.09 2.17 8.74
N PRO A 62 -6.08 3.49 9.01
CA PRO A 62 -6.25 4.04 10.35
C PRO A 62 -7.54 3.56 11.01
N GLY A 63 -7.43 3.01 12.21
CA GLY A 63 -8.57 2.57 13.00
C GLY A 63 -9.27 1.31 12.47
N LYS A 64 -8.69 0.64 11.46
CA LYS A 64 -9.30 -0.48 10.72
C LYS A 64 -8.31 -1.64 10.58
N PRO A 65 -8.79 -2.87 10.31
CA PRO A 65 -7.91 -4.00 10.04
C PRO A 65 -7.24 -3.87 8.65
N SER A 66 -6.14 -4.59 8.47
CA SER A 66 -5.34 -4.73 7.24
C SER A 66 -6.02 -5.55 6.13
N ASN A 67 -7.35 -5.58 6.13
CA ASN A 67 -8.15 -6.35 5.18
C ASN A 67 -8.32 -5.60 3.85
N LEU A 68 -8.30 -6.37 2.76
CA LEU A 68 -8.52 -5.89 1.40
C LEU A 68 -9.93 -5.29 1.22
N THR A 69 -10.01 -4.05 0.76
CA THR A 69 -11.25 -3.43 0.28
C THR A 69 -11.45 -3.64 -1.22
N VAL A 70 -12.65 -3.35 -1.72
CA VAL A 70 -12.94 -3.38 -3.18
C VAL A 70 -12.09 -2.34 -3.93
N GLN A 71 -11.80 -1.21 -3.30
CA GLN A 71 -10.96 -0.17 -3.88
C GLN A 71 -9.51 -0.63 -3.99
N ASP A 72 -8.96 -1.19 -2.91
CA ASP A 72 -7.61 -1.78 -2.89
C ASP A 72 -7.46 -2.83 -3.98
N MET A 73 -8.43 -3.75 -4.09
CA MET A 73 -8.41 -4.82 -5.08
C MET A 73 -8.29 -4.28 -6.51
N ARG A 74 -8.99 -3.18 -6.84
CA ARG A 74 -8.92 -2.55 -8.16
C ARG A 74 -7.55 -1.94 -8.41
N SER A 75 -7.01 -1.23 -7.43
CA SER A 75 -5.66 -0.64 -7.50
C SER A 75 -4.58 -1.70 -7.63
N PHE A 76 -4.66 -2.81 -6.88
CA PHE A 76 -3.65 -3.88 -6.92
C PHE A 76 -3.62 -4.56 -8.28
N LYS A 77 -4.78 -4.78 -8.91
CA LYS A 77 -4.88 -5.34 -10.28
C LYS A 77 -4.27 -4.41 -11.34
N ALA A 78 -4.13 -3.11 -11.08
CA ALA A 78 -3.42 -2.19 -11.97
C ALA A 78 -1.89 -2.32 -11.90
N PHE A 79 -1.36 -2.90 -10.83
CA PHE A 79 0.07 -3.11 -10.60
C PHE A 79 0.35 -4.57 -10.25
N PRO A 80 0.17 -5.49 -11.21
CA PRO A 80 0.16 -6.93 -10.93
C PRO A 80 1.54 -7.49 -10.55
N ASP A 81 2.62 -6.82 -10.95
CA ASP A 81 4.00 -7.27 -10.71
C ASP A 81 4.55 -6.82 -9.34
N HIS A 82 3.75 -6.12 -8.54
CA HIS A 82 4.14 -5.54 -7.25
C HIS A 82 3.50 -6.29 -6.10
N ALA A 83 4.24 -6.42 -5.00
CA ALA A 83 3.64 -6.80 -3.73
C ALA A 83 2.88 -5.60 -3.13
N HIS A 84 1.73 -5.87 -2.54
CA HIS A 84 0.88 -4.84 -1.93
C HIS A 84 0.78 -5.09 -0.44
N TYR A 85 1.00 -4.06 0.36
CA TYR A 85 0.98 -4.16 1.82
C TYR A 85 -0.06 -3.22 2.41
N ILE A 86 -0.91 -3.76 3.28
CA ILE A 86 -1.87 -2.97 4.05
C ILE A 86 -1.47 -3.06 5.51
N VAL A 87 -1.31 -1.91 6.17
CA VAL A 87 -1.02 -1.82 7.61
C VAL A 87 -2.27 -1.37 8.34
N GLY A 88 -2.80 -2.20 9.22
CA GLY A 88 -3.96 -1.91 10.05
C GLY A 88 -3.72 -2.21 11.52
N GLN A 89 -4.78 -2.12 12.32
CA GLN A 89 -4.75 -2.40 13.76
C GLN A 89 -4.28 -3.82 14.10
N ASP A 90 -4.48 -4.77 13.18
CA ASP A 90 -4.13 -6.18 13.32
C ASP A 90 -2.74 -6.51 12.72
N GLY A 91 -1.97 -5.48 12.36
CA GLY A 91 -0.62 -5.61 11.82
C GLY A 91 -0.58 -5.44 10.30
N ILE A 92 0.29 -6.21 9.64
CA ILE A 92 0.58 -6.08 8.21
C ILE A 92 -0.02 -7.26 7.47
N ALA A 93 -0.82 -6.98 6.44
CA ALA A 93 -1.23 -7.97 5.46
C ALA A 93 -0.50 -7.73 4.14
N LYS A 94 0.01 -8.81 3.55
CA LYS A 94 0.61 -8.80 2.22
C LYS A 94 -0.33 -9.43 1.20
N TYR A 95 -0.48 -8.78 0.06
CA TYR A 95 -1.24 -9.25 -1.09
C TYR A 95 -0.36 -9.25 -2.34
N VAL A 96 -0.65 -10.15 -3.27
CA VAL A 96 -0.05 -10.18 -4.61
C VAL A 96 -1.15 -10.46 -5.63
N VAL A 97 -0.91 -10.10 -6.89
CA VAL A 97 -1.78 -10.50 -7.99
C VAL A 97 -1.21 -11.77 -8.63
N ASP A 98 -1.94 -12.88 -8.52
CA ASP A 98 -1.63 -14.14 -9.22
C ASP A 98 -2.71 -14.45 -10.24
N ARG A 99 -2.33 -14.60 -11.50
CA ARG A 99 -3.24 -14.89 -12.64
C ARG A 99 -4.46 -13.96 -12.71
N GLY A 100 -4.26 -12.69 -12.36
CA GLY A 100 -5.31 -11.67 -12.39
C GLY A 100 -6.18 -11.60 -11.13
N GLU A 101 -5.92 -12.44 -10.13
CA GLU A 101 -6.62 -12.43 -8.85
C GLU A 101 -5.74 -11.94 -7.70
N VAL A 102 -6.36 -11.21 -6.78
CA VAL A 102 -5.67 -10.69 -5.59
C VAL A 102 -5.71 -11.75 -4.50
N ILE A 103 -4.54 -12.24 -4.08
CA ILE A 103 -4.39 -13.26 -3.05
C ILE A 103 -3.64 -12.71 -1.85
N ARG A 104 -4.11 -13.02 -0.63
CA ARG A 104 -3.40 -12.73 0.61
C ARG A 104 -2.28 -13.76 0.78
N CYS A 105 -1.06 -13.31 1.01
CA CYS A 105 0.07 -14.18 1.32
C CYS A 105 -0.04 -14.69 2.77
N ALA A 106 0.36 -15.96 2.99
CA ALA A 106 0.48 -16.57 4.31
C ALA A 106 1.72 -16.07 5.05
#